data_AF-A0A392R7B2-F1
#
_entry.id   AF-A0A392R7B2-F1
#
_cell.length_a   1.000
_cell.length_b   1.000
_cell.length_c   1.000
_cell.angle_alpha   90.00
_cell.angle_beta   90.00
_cell.angle_gamma   90.00
#
_symmetry.space_group_name_H-M   'P 1'
#
loop_
_entity.id
_entity.type
_entity.pdbx_description
1 polymer ?
#
loop_
_entity_poly.entity_id
_entity_poly.type
_entity_poly.pdbx_seq_one_letter_code
_entity_poly.pdbx_strand_id
1 'polypeptide(L)'
;MLPEGNKLPNRNYEAKKILCPMGMEYKKIHACPNDCILYRNEYEELKDCPTCGQSRFKLKDGDLNSDENTKRPPAKVLWYLPIIPRFKRLFANANDAKNIRWHAIEREVVDVDMDNRLEDMINDIGPE
;
A
#
# COMPACT_ATOMS: atom_id res chain seq x y z
N MET A 1 24.25 -16.45 -4.59
CA MET A 1 23.42 -17.55 -5.13
C MET A 1 22.11 -17.58 -4.37
N LEU A 2 21.01 -18.07 -4.97
CA LEU A 2 19.76 -18.27 -4.21
C LEU A 2 19.93 -19.41 -3.20
N PRO A 3 19.17 -19.41 -2.08
CA PRO A 3 19.20 -20.52 -1.13
C PRO A 3 18.83 -21.84 -1.81
N GLU A 4 19.35 -22.94 -1.29
CA GLU A 4 19.14 -24.28 -1.85
C GLU A 4 17.64 -24.60 -1.98
N GLY A 5 17.24 -25.13 -3.14
CA GLY A 5 15.84 -25.39 -3.49
C GLY A 5 15.08 -24.23 -4.14
N ASN A 6 15.60 -22.99 -4.12
CA ASN A 6 14.94 -21.84 -4.76
C ASN A 6 15.39 -21.66 -6.22
N LYS A 7 14.42 -21.45 -7.13
CA LYS A 7 14.66 -21.21 -8.56
C LYS A 7 14.04 -19.88 -8.98
N LEU A 8 14.73 -19.15 -9.87
CA LEU A 8 14.14 -17.97 -10.50
C LEU A 8 13.09 -18.39 -11.53
N PRO A 9 12.00 -17.63 -11.68
CA PRO A 9 11.04 -17.85 -12.77
C PRO A 9 11.73 -17.63 -14.12
N ASN A 10 11.38 -18.45 -15.12
CA ASN A 10 12.02 -18.39 -16.43
C ASN A 10 11.53 -17.21 -17.28
N ARG A 11 10.36 -16.66 -16.94
CA ARG A 11 9.74 -15.55 -17.67
C ARG A 11 9.21 -14.49 -16.71
N ASN A 12 9.23 -13.24 -17.18
CA ASN A 12 8.66 -12.10 -16.45
C ASN A 12 7.18 -12.34 -16.10
N TYR A 13 6.42 -13.01 -16.97
CA TYR A 13 5.02 -13.37 -16.69
C TYR A 13 4.87 -14.29 -15.47
N GLU A 14 5.72 -15.32 -15.34
CA GLU A 14 5.69 -16.24 -14.19
C GLU A 14 6.10 -15.52 -12.91
N ALA A 15 7.14 -14.69 -12.99
CA ALA A 15 7.54 -13.82 -11.89
C ALA A 15 6.40 -12.90 -11.47
N LYS A 16 5.72 -12.24 -12.42
CA LYS A 16 4.53 -11.42 -12.15
C LYS A 16 3.39 -12.25 -11.57
N LYS A 17 3.13 -13.46 -12.05
CA LYS A 17 2.03 -14.31 -11.55
C LYS A 17 2.27 -14.73 -10.09
N ILE A 18 3.52 -14.98 -9.72
CA ILE A 18 3.94 -15.30 -8.35
C ILE A 18 3.93 -14.04 -7.47
N LEU A 19 4.46 -12.94 -7.99
CA LEU A 19 4.59 -11.68 -7.26
C LEU A 19 3.29 -10.89 -7.16
N CYS A 20 2.32 -11.00 -8.08
CA CYS A 20 1.10 -10.19 -8.08
C CYS A 20 0.18 -10.52 -6.90
N PRO A 21 -0.09 -11.80 -6.55
CA PRO A 21 -0.79 -12.15 -5.31
C PRO A 21 0.01 -11.77 -4.06
N MET A 22 1.34 -11.89 -4.13
CA MET A 22 2.23 -11.42 -3.06
C MET A 22 2.41 -9.89 -3.07
N GLY A 23 1.88 -9.22 -4.09
CA GLY A 23 2.34 -7.94 -4.58
C GLY A 23 1.33 -6.88 -4.27
N MET A 24 1.30 -6.54 -2.97
CA MET A 24 1.24 -5.14 -2.56
C MET A 24 0.33 -4.30 -3.45
N GLU A 25 -0.96 -4.63 -3.48
CA GLU A 25 -1.95 -3.97 -4.32
C GLU A 25 -1.75 -2.46 -4.23
N TYR A 26 -1.51 -1.80 -5.36
CA TYR A 26 -1.43 -0.35 -5.39
C TYR A 26 -2.78 0.18 -5.86
N LYS A 27 -3.28 1.20 -5.16
CA LYS A 27 -4.49 1.92 -5.53
C LYS A 27 -4.09 3.14 -6.34
N LYS A 28 -4.62 3.26 -7.55
CA LYS A 28 -4.47 4.47 -8.36
C LYS A 28 -5.52 5.48 -7.89
N ILE A 29 -5.07 6.66 -7.48
CA ILE A 29 -5.94 7.75 -7.04
C ILE A 29 -5.65 8.95 -7.95
N HIS A 30 -6.67 9.57 -8.54
CA HIS A 30 -6.45 10.76 -9.35
C HIS A 30 -6.08 11.92 -8.43
N ALA A 31 -5.20 12.81 -8.89
CA ALA A 31 -4.76 13.98 -8.16
C ALA A 31 -5.03 15.25 -8.96
N CYS A 32 -5.25 16.37 -8.26
CA CYS A 32 -5.23 17.68 -8.88
C CYS A 32 -3.86 17.94 -9.53
N PRO A 33 -3.78 18.54 -10.72
CA PRO A 33 -2.51 18.94 -11.33
C PRO A 33 -1.63 19.79 -10.40
N ASN A 34 -2.26 20.67 -9.61
CA ASN A 34 -1.63 21.57 -8.63
C ASN A 34 -1.54 20.96 -7.22
N ASP A 35 -1.77 19.65 -7.06
CA ASP A 35 -1.67 18.92 -5.78
C ASP A 35 -2.58 19.41 -4.64
N CYS A 36 -3.63 20.19 -4.94
CA CYS A 36 -4.54 20.69 -3.90
C CYS A 36 -5.34 19.56 -3.22
N ILE A 37 -5.80 18.58 -4.00
CA ILE A 37 -6.63 17.47 -3.51
C ILE A 37 -6.31 16.15 -4.22
N LEU A 38 -6.72 15.06 -3.58
CA LEU A 38 -6.88 13.74 -4.20
C LEU A 38 -8.36 13.50 -4.46
N TYR A 39 -8.72 13.03 -5.66
CA TYR A 39 -10.09 12.68 -6.02
C TYR A 39 -10.43 11.31 -5.41
N ARG A 40 -10.79 11.32 -4.12
CA ARG A 40 -11.25 10.18 -3.31
C ARG A 40 -12.33 10.65 -2.34
N ASN A 41 -13.14 9.74 -1.80
CA ASN A 41 -14.19 10.03 -0.83
C ASN A 41 -15.15 11.12 -1.37
N GLU A 42 -15.34 12.23 -0.65
CA GLU A 42 -16.22 13.34 -1.06
C GLU A 42 -15.85 13.99 -2.41
N TYR A 43 -14.61 13.83 -2.88
CA TYR A 43 -14.13 14.40 -4.14
C TYR A 43 -14.13 13.40 -5.30
N GLU A 44 -14.63 12.17 -5.11
CA GLU A 44 -14.50 11.09 -6.09
C GLU A 44 -15.21 11.38 -7.42
N GLU A 45 -16.38 12.03 -7.37
CA GLU A 45 -17.19 12.36 -8.55
C GLU A 45 -16.87 13.74 -9.15
N LEU A 46 -16.00 14.53 -8.51
CA LEU A 46 -15.65 15.85 -9.04
C LEU A 46 -14.82 15.72 -10.33
N LYS A 47 -15.18 16.57 -11.30
CA LYS A 47 -14.44 16.74 -12.56
C LYS A 47 -13.40 17.84 -12.48
N ASP A 48 -13.60 18.82 -11.61
CA ASP A 48 -12.71 19.97 -11.42
C ASP A 48 -12.37 20.15 -9.95
N CYS A 49 -11.18 20.69 -9.69
CA CYS A 49 -10.69 20.90 -8.34
C CYS A 49 -11.46 22.03 -7.66
N PRO A 50 -12.07 21.81 -6.48
CA PRO A 50 -12.82 22.85 -5.77
C PRO A 50 -11.92 23.99 -5.26
N THR A 51 -10.61 23.76 -5.15
CA THR A 51 -9.64 24.75 -4.64
C THR A 51 -9.06 25.64 -5.73
N CYS A 52 -8.71 25.09 -6.90
CA CYS A 52 -8.02 25.84 -7.95
C CYS A 52 -8.72 25.83 -9.32
N GLY A 53 -9.89 25.19 -9.44
CA GLY A 53 -10.67 25.13 -10.68
C GLY A 53 -10.06 24.29 -11.81
N GLN A 54 -8.88 23.70 -11.62
CA GLN A 54 -8.24 22.87 -12.63
C GLN A 54 -8.97 21.56 -12.85
N SER A 55 -9.03 21.12 -14.11
CA SER A 55 -9.67 19.88 -14.47
C SER A 55 -8.90 18.66 -13.99
N ARG A 56 -9.64 17.63 -13.58
CA ARG A 56 -9.15 16.29 -13.25
C ARG A 56 -8.52 15.59 -14.44
N PHE A 57 -8.98 15.89 -15.65
CA PHE A 57 -8.63 15.18 -16.88
C PHE A 57 -7.77 16.04 -17.81
N LYS A 58 -6.96 15.41 -18.65
CA LYS A 58 -6.18 16.12 -19.68
C LYS A 58 -7.11 16.69 -20.76
N LEU A 59 -6.85 17.92 -21.20
CA LEU A 59 -7.45 18.47 -22.41
C LEU A 59 -6.84 17.77 -23.63
N LYS A 60 -7.64 17.50 -24.67
CA LYS A 60 -7.11 17.16 -25.99
C LYS A 60 -6.78 18.46 -26.71
N ASP A 61 -5.63 18.53 -27.34
CA ASP A 61 -5.29 19.66 -28.21
C ASP A 61 -6.35 19.77 -29.32
N GLY A 62 -7.07 20.88 -29.35
CA GLY A 62 -7.97 21.26 -30.46
C GLY A 62 -9.48 21.07 -30.26
N ASP A 63 -9.95 20.48 -29.16
CA ASP A 63 -11.41 20.23 -28.98
C ASP A 63 -12.00 21.08 -27.84
N LEU A 64 -12.54 22.24 -28.21
CA LEU A 64 -13.36 23.08 -27.31
C LEU A 64 -14.75 22.46 -27.02
N ASN A 65 -15.12 21.38 -27.72
CA ASN A 65 -16.44 20.75 -27.65
C ASN A 65 -16.36 19.22 -27.67
N SER A 66 -15.52 18.60 -26.84
CA SER A 66 -15.57 17.14 -26.72
C SER A 66 -16.71 16.74 -25.77
N ASP A 67 -17.63 15.93 -26.30
CA ASP A 67 -18.68 15.19 -25.61
C ASP A 67 -18.25 14.72 -24.19
N GLU A 68 -19.07 15.05 -23.18
CA GLU A 68 -18.85 14.73 -21.75
C GLU A 68 -18.65 13.22 -21.50
N ASN A 69 -19.04 12.38 -22.46
CA ASN A 69 -19.07 10.93 -22.34
C ASN A 69 -17.77 10.21 -22.72
N THR A 70 -16.76 10.92 -23.25
CA THR A 70 -15.49 10.28 -23.61
C THR A 70 -14.57 10.21 -22.38
N LYS A 71 -14.28 9.01 -21.86
CA LYS A 71 -13.35 8.81 -20.72
C LYS A 71 -11.95 9.33 -21.05
N ARG A 72 -11.69 10.59 -20.69
CA ARG A 72 -10.37 11.21 -20.82
C ARG A 72 -9.41 10.66 -19.76
N PRO A 73 -8.10 10.55 -20.04
CA PRO A 73 -7.14 10.15 -19.04
C PRO A 73 -7.02 11.24 -17.96
N PRO A 74 -6.82 10.86 -16.68
CA PRO A 74 -6.55 11.82 -15.62
C PRO A 74 -5.28 12.63 -15.90
N ALA A 75 -5.28 13.89 -15.49
CA ALA A 75 -4.14 14.78 -15.62
C ALA A 75 -2.96 14.32 -14.75
N LYS A 76 -3.25 13.88 -13.51
CA LYS A 76 -2.26 13.37 -12.55
C LYS A 76 -2.81 12.16 -11.79
N VAL A 77 -1.95 11.18 -11.50
CA VAL A 77 -2.30 9.95 -10.77
C VAL A 77 -1.28 9.67 -9.68
N LEU A 78 -1.75 9.53 -8.44
CA LEU A 78 -1.01 9.03 -7.30
C LEU A 78 -1.14 7.50 -7.22
N TRP A 79 -0.03 6.82 -6.99
CA TRP A 79 0.01 5.37 -6.80
C TRP A 79 0.12 5.10 -5.30
N TYR A 80 -1.02 4.90 -4.65
CA TYR A 80 -1.09 4.67 -3.22
C TYR A 80 -0.82 3.20 -2.87
N LEU A 81 0.04 3.00 -1.89
CA LEU A 81 0.46 1.71 -1.39
C LEU A 81 -0.26 1.49 -0.03
N PRO A 82 -1.34 0.68 0.04
CA PRO A 82 -2.14 0.53 1.25
C PRO A 82 -1.29 0.08 2.43
N ILE A 83 -1.31 0.91 3.47
CA ILE A 83 -0.42 0.79 4.62
C ILE A 83 -0.78 -0.42 5.50
N ILE A 84 -2.08 -0.66 5.73
CA ILE A 84 -2.57 -1.76 6.60
C ILE A 84 -2.05 -3.14 6.19
N PRO A 85 -2.24 -3.63 4.95
CA PRO A 85 -1.75 -4.96 4.57
C PRO A 85 -0.22 -5.06 4.63
N ARG A 86 0.49 -3.94 4.45
CA ARG A 86 1.95 -3.88 4.59
C ARG A 86 2.38 -4.02 6.04
N PHE A 87 1.70 -3.32 6.96
CA PHE A 87 1.94 -3.51 8.38
C PHE A 87 1.66 -4.94 8.80
N LYS A 88 0.51 -5.52 8.43
CA LYS A 88 0.21 -6.94 8.74
C LYS A 88 1.35 -7.87 8.31
N ARG A 89 1.93 -7.66 7.13
CA ARG A 89 3.07 -8.44 6.64
C ARG A 89 4.36 -8.20 7.44
N LEU A 90 4.63 -6.97 7.87
CA LEU A 90 5.78 -6.67 8.72
C LEU A 90 5.71 -7.44 10.06
N PHE A 91 4.51 -7.75 10.56
CA PHE A 91 4.31 -8.59 11.75
C PHE A 91 4.29 -10.10 11.47
N ALA A 92 4.42 -10.54 10.21
CA ALA A 92 4.34 -11.96 9.86
C ALA A 92 5.60 -12.76 10.25
N ASN A 93 6.75 -12.10 10.38
CA ASN A 93 7.98 -12.71 10.89
C ASN A 93 8.13 -12.37 12.38
N ALA A 94 8.36 -13.37 13.22
CA ALA A 94 8.45 -13.19 14.67
C ALA A 94 9.61 -12.26 15.09
N ASN A 95 10.77 -12.36 14.44
CA ASN A 95 11.92 -11.51 14.72
C ASN A 95 11.65 -10.05 14.32
N ASP A 96 11.10 -9.83 13.13
CA ASP A 96 10.73 -8.49 12.66
C ASP A 96 9.65 -7.89 13.57
N ALA A 97 8.65 -8.69 13.94
CA ALA A 97 7.59 -8.29 14.84
C ALA A 97 8.10 -7.88 16.22
N LYS A 98 9.16 -8.53 16.74
CA LYS A 98 9.84 -8.11 17.99
C LYS A 98 10.46 -6.72 17.81
N ASN A 99 11.22 -6.52 16.75
CA ASN A 99 11.89 -5.25 16.45
C ASN A 99 10.88 -4.09 16.29
N ILE A 100 9.74 -4.33 15.63
CA ILE A 100 8.71 -3.30 15.40
C ILE A 100 7.99 -2.90 16.70
N ARG A 101 7.86 -3.83 17.66
CA ARG A 101 7.23 -3.58 18.97
C ARG A 101 8.19 -2.97 20.00
N TRP A 102 9.46 -2.79 19.66
CA TRP A 102 10.49 -2.29 20.57
C TRP A 102 10.06 -1.03 21.33
N HIS A 103 9.50 -0.03 20.63
CA HIS A 103 9.05 1.24 21.23
C HIS A 103 7.93 1.10 22.28
N ALA A 104 7.17 0.01 22.23
CA ALA A 104 6.03 -0.25 23.10
C ALA A 104 6.36 -1.24 24.24
N ILE A 105 7.29 -2.17 24.04
CA ILE A 105 7.59 -3.27 24.97
C ILE A 105 8.91 -3.06 25.72
N GLU A 106 9.97 -2.63 25.05
CA GLU A 106 11.34 -2.62 25.61
C GLU A 106 11.78 -1.23 26.13
N ARG A 107 10.81 -0.36 26.45
CA ARG A 107 11.08 0.86 27.23
C ARG A 107 11.11 0.62 28.74
N GLU A 108 10.65 -0.55 29.19
CA GLU A 108 10.87 -0.96 30.57
C GLU A 108 12.33 -1.39 30.70
N VAL A 109 13.03 -0.71 31.62
CA VAL A 109 14.43 -0.98 31.95
C VAL A 109 14.57 -2.47 32.23
N VAL A 110 15.48 -3.11 31.50
CA VAL A 110 15.84 -4.52 31.66
C VAL A 110 16.38 -4.72 33.07
N ASP A 111 15.52 -5.14 34.00
CA ASP A 111 15.97 -6.06 35.02
C ASP A 111 15.96 -7.45 34.38
N VAL A 112 17.15 -8.02 34.32
CA VAL A 112 17.50 -9.30 33.72
C VAL A 112 16.60 -10.39 34.31
N ASP A 113 15.73 -11.01 33.48
CA ASP A 113 15.23 -12.39 33.57
C ASP A 113 13.95 -12.55 32.72
N MET A 114 14.08 -12.79 31.41
CA MET A 114 12.96 -12.85 30.45
C MET A 114 12.99 -14.08 29.53
N ASP A 115 13.39 -15.24 30.05
CA ASP A 115 13.34 -16.50 29.29
C ASP A 115 11.98 -17.23 29.35
N ASN A 116 11.01 -16.77 30.16
CA ASN A 116 9.75 -17.52 30.38
C ASN A 116 8.46 -16.92 29.80
N ARG A 117 8.46 -15.74 29.18
CA ARG A 117 7.19 -15.07 28.77
C ARG A 117 6.75 -15.33 27.33
N LEU A 118 7.59 -15.96 26.50
CA LEU A 118 7.20 -16.31 25.12
C LEU A 118 6.33 -17.58 25.08
N GLU A 119 6.53 -18.53 26.01
CA GLU A 119 5.72 -19.76 26.07
C GLU A 119 4.28 -19.46 26.50
N ASP A 120 4.08 -18.51 27.42
CA ASP A 120 2.75 -18.09 27.88
C ASP A 120 1.92 -17.47 26.74
N MET A 121 2.54 -16.66 25.87
CA MET A 121 1.83 -16.03 24.76
C MET A 121 1.50 -16.98 23.60
N ILE A 122 2.21 -18.11 23.47
CA ILE A 122 1.91 -19.14 22.46
C ILE A 122 0.74 -20.02 22.92
N ASN A 123 0.62 -20.26 24.22
CA ASN A 123 -0.44 -21.08 24.80
C ASN A 123 -1.82 -20.37 24.87
N ASP A 124 -1.85 -19.04 24.84
CA ASP A 124 -3.09 -18.26 24.79
C ASP A 124 -3.73 -18.20 23.38
N ILE A 125 -3.02 -18.66 22.34
CA ILE A 125 -3.57 -18.83 20.99
C ILE A 125 -4.05 -20.28 20.86
N GLY A 126 -5.00 -20.66 21.73
CA GLY A 126 -5.80 -21.89 21.55
C GLY A 126 -6.73 -21.76 20.34
N PRO A 127 -7.11 -22.88 19.69
CA PRO A 127 -7.88 -22.83 18.46
C PRO A 127 -9.36 -22.62 18.77
N GLU A 128 -9.90 -21.46 18.37
CA GLU A 128 -11.29 -21.35 17.90
C GLU A 128 -11.30 -21.14 16.38
#